data_AF-A0ABD1R6H8-F1
#
_entry.id   AF-A0ABD1R6H8-F1
#
_cell.length_a   1.000
_cell.length_b   1.000
_cell.length_c   1.000
_cell.angle_alpha   90.00
_cell.angle_beta   90.00
_cell.angle_gamma   90.00
#
_symmetry.space_group_name_H-M   'P 1'
#
loop_
_entity.id
_entity.type
_entity.pdbx_description
1 polymer ?
#
loop_
_entity_poly.entity_id
_entity_poly.type
_entity_poly.pdbx_seq_one_letter_code
_entity_poly.pdbx_strand_id
1 'polypeptide(L)'
;MQFADVEFKVKVPQGSSSNPVKAVVSKVASQLNIEQDNYKKILKGITGSIGPGEILALMGPSGSGKTTLLKIIGGRLHENVTGTITCNDIPYNPALKRRYTLLNRLKQD
;
A
#
# COMPACT_ATOMS: atom_id res chain seq x y z
N MET A 1 -7.39 -7.35 14.00
CA MET A 1 -6.45 -6.68 13.06
C MET A 1 -7.05 -5.34 12.68
N GLN A 2 -6.25 -4.28 12.61
CA GLN A 2 -6.72 -2.93 12.28
C GLN A 2 -5.76 -2.28 11.29
N PHE A 3 -6.27 -1.43 10.40
CA PHE A 3 -5.48 -0.64 9.47
C PHE A 3 -6.10 0.75 9.32
N ALA A 4 -5.27 1.79 9.29
CA ALA A 4 -5.71 3.17 9.22
C ALA A 4 -4.86 3.98 8.23
N ASP A 5 -5.55 4.81 7.45
CA ASP A 5 -4.98 5.74 6.48
C ASP A 5 -3.96 5.10 5.54
N VAL A 6 -4.23 3.85 5.14
CA VAL A 6 -3.33 3.09 4.28
C VAL A 6 -3.36 3.70 2.87
N GLU A 7 -2.26 4.37 2.52
CA GLU A 7 -2.00 4.80 1.14
C GLU A 7 -0.94 3.94 0.49
N PHE A 8 -1.02 3.83 -0.83
CA PHE A 8 0.00 3.17 -1.61
C PHE A 8 0.14 3.83 -2.97
N LYS A 9 1.39 4.11 -3.36
CA LYS A 9 1.72 4.75 -4.63
C LYS A 9 2.73 3.93 -5.42
N VAL A 10 2.53 3.84 -6.74
CA VAL A 10 3.46 3.18 -7.66
C VAL A 10 4.17 4.21 -8.53
N LYS A 11 5.47 4.04 -8.75
CA LYS A 11 6.21 4.89 -9.68
C LYS A 11 5.70 4.63 -11.10
N VAL A 12 5.28 5.69 -11.78
CA VAL A 12 4.88 5.67 -13.18
C VAL A 12 6.16 5.79 -14.02
N PRO A 13 6.47 4.81 -14.88
CA PRO A 13 7.54 4.98 -15.85
C PRO A 13 7.17 6.14 -16.78
N GLN A 14 8.08 7.09 -16.97
CA GLN A 14 7.96 8.14 -17.98
C GLN A 14 8.03 7.47 -19.37
N GLY A 15 6.90 6.95 -19.84
CA GLY A 15 6.77 6.44 -21.20
C GLY A 15 6.80 7.61 -22.16
N SER A 16 7.65 7.51 -23.20
CA SER A 16 7.63 8.40 -24.36
C SER A 16 6.21 8.42 -24.95
N SER A 17 5.45 9.47 -24.65
CA SER A 17 4.15 9.66 -25.28
C SER A 17 4.41 10.05 -26.74
N SER A 18 3.82 9.32 -27.68
CA SER A 18 3.81 9.68 -29.11
C SER A 18 3.05 10.99 -29.39
N ASN A 19 2.30 11.50 -28.39
CA ASN A 19 1.63 12.78 -28.50
C ASN A 19 2.62 13.93 -28.19
N PRO A 20 2.93 14.79 -29.18
CA PRO A 20 3.92 15.85 -29.04
C PRO A 20 3.52 16.89 -27.98
N VAL A 21 2.21 17.12 -27.76
CA VAL A 21 1.73 18.08 -26.76
C VAL A 21 2.07 17.61 -25.34
N LYS A 22 1.87 16.31 -25.06
CA LYS A 22 2.15 15.74 -23.74
C LYS A 22 3.65 15.73 -23.42
N ALA A 23 4.49 15.53 -24.45
CA ALA A 23 5.94 15.59 -24.33
C ALA A 23 6.44 17.01 -23.99
N VAL A 24 5.89 18.03 -24.65
CA VAL A 24 6.21 19.44 -24.36
C VAL A 24 5.78 19.82 -22.95
N VAL A 25 4.57 19.44 -22.51
CA VAL A 25 4.09 19.72 -21.15
C VAL A 25 4.96 19.07 -20.08
N SER A 26 5.38 17.81 -20.29
CA SER A 26 6.32 17.11 -19.39
C SER A 26 7.66 17.83 -19.30
N LYS A 27 8.20 18.29 -20.42
CA LYS A 27 9.49 18.99 -20.51
C LYS A 27 9.45 20.39 -19.88
N VAL A 28 8.35 21.12 -20.04
CA VAL A 28 8.15 22.43 -19.40
C VAL A 28 7.96 22.27 -17.90
N ALA A 29 7.19 21.27 -17.44
CA ALA A 29 7.00 21.01 -16.01
C ALA A 29 8.33 20.70 -15.31
N SER A 30 9.20 19.90 -15.93
CA SER A 30 10.53 19.60 -15.38
C SER A 30 11.46 20.82 -15.38
N GLN A 31 11.37 21.70 -16.38
CA GLN A 31 12.14 22.95 -16.42
C GLN A 31 11.71 23.97 -15.36
N LEU A 32 10.46 23.91 -14.91
CA LEU A 32 9.91 24.79 -13.88
C LEU A 32 10.10 24.26 -12.45
N ASN A 33 10.86 23.16 -12.24
CA ASN A 33 10.96 22.45 -10.96
C ASN A 33 9.59 22.09 -10.37
N ILE A 34 8.57 21.93 -11.21
CA ILE A 34 7.30 21.37 -10.79
C ILE A 34 7.57 19.88 -10.66
N GLU A 35 7.84 19.42 -9.44
CA GLU A 35 7.89 18.00 -9.14
C GLU A 35 6.52 17.40 -9.43
N GLN A 36 6.32 16.94 -10.66
CA GLN A 36 5.31 15.94 -10.92
C GLN A 36 5.77 14.70 -10.17
N ASP A 37 5.25 14.50 -8.96
CA ASP A 37 5.39 13.27 -8.18
C ASP A 37 5.04 12.16 -9.17
N ASN A 38 6.06 11.44 -9.66
CA ASN A 38 5.97 10.46 -10.76
C ASN A 38 5.30 9.19 -10.27
N TYR A 39 4.23 9.34 -9.51
CA TYR A 39 3.60 8.32 -8.70
C TYR A 39 2.11 8.34 -8.95
N LYS A 40 1.56 7.16 -9.19
CA LYS A 40 0.13 6.94 -9.25
C LYS A 40 -0.32 6.40 -7.91
N LYS A 41 -1.18 7.14 -7.21
CA LYS A 41 -1.86 6.64 -6.01
C LYS A 41 -2.84 5.53 -6.40
N ILE A 42 -2.65 4.35 -5.82
CA ILE A 42 -3.51 3.17 -6.02
C ILE A 42 -4.47 3.03 -4.84
N LEU A 43 -3.97 3.21 -3.61
CA LEU A 43 -4.79 3.27 -2.39
C LEU A 43 -4.72 4.69 -1.83
N LYS A 44 -5.86 5.19 -1.34
CA LYS A 44 -6.05 6.59 -0.94
C LYS A 44 -6.66 6.63 0.47
N GLY A 45 -5.84 6.39 1.49
CA GLY A 45 -6.25 6.46 2.89
C GLY A 45 -7.30 5.41 3.27
N ILE A 46 -7.00 4.13 3.05
CA ILE A 46 -7.95 3.04 3.36
C ILE A 46 -7.86 2.69 4.84
N THR A 47 -9.01 2.69 5.52
CA THR A 47 -9.14 2.41 6.96
C THR A 47 -10.16 1.29 7.19
N GLY A 48 -9.91 0.44 8.17
CA GLY A 48 -10.80 -0.67 8.52
C GLY A 48 -10.24 -1.58 9.60
N SER A 49 -11.08 -2.49 10.10
CA SER A 49 -10.70 -3.46 11.12
C SER A 49 -11.41 -4.79 10.90
N ILE A 50 -10.84 -5.84 11.49
CA ILE A 50 -11.34 -7.21 11.46
C ILE A 50 -11.15 -7.79 12.86
N GLY A 51 -12.24 -8.20 13.49
CA GLY A 51 -12.29 -8.85 14.78
C GLY A 51 -11.96 -10.36 14.71
N PRO A 52 -11.68 -11.00 15.86
CA PRO A 52 -11.54 -12.44 15.95
C PRO A 52 -12.81 -13.16 15.47
N GLY A 53 -12.66 -14.16 14.61
CA GLY A 53 -13.78 -14.93 14.06
C GLY A 53 -14.53 -14.27 12.91
N GLU A 54 -14.16 -13.04 12.52
CA GLU A 54 -14.78 -12.34 11.40
C GLU A 54 -14.12 -12.71 10.05
N ILE A 55 -14.93 -12.66 8.99
CA ILE A 55 -14.47 -12.82 7.61
C ILE A 55 -14.70 -11.49 6.88
N LEU A 56 -13.62 -10.85 6.44
CA LEU A 56 -13.69 -9.66 5.60
C LEU A 56 -13.66 -10.03 4.12
N ALA A 57 -14.70 -9.67 3.39
CA ALA A 57 -14.74 -9.75 1.93
C ALA A 57 -14.38 -8.40 1.30
N LEU A 58 -13.45 -8.40 0.34
CA LEU A 58 -13.07 -7.23 -0.44
C LEU A 58 -13.65 -7.31 -1.85
N MET A 59 -14.53 -6.38 -2.19
CA MET A 59 -15.24 -6.32 -3.47
C MET A 59 -14.95 -5.04 -4.25
N GLY A 60 -15.09 -5.11 -5.57
CA GLY A 60 -14.89 -3.97 -6.47
C GLY A 60 -14.37 -4.37 -7.86
N PRO A 61 -14.32 -3.42 -8.81
CA PRO A 61 -13.93 -3.69 -10.20
C PRO A 61 -12.46 -4.10 -10.32
N SER A 62 -12.09 -4.72 -11.46
CA SER A 62 -10.68 -5.03 -11.74
C SER A 62 -9.83 -3.75 -11.71
N GLY A 63 -8.63 -3.83 -11.14
CA GLY A 63 -7.73 -2.67 -10.99
C GLY A 63 -8.04 -1.72 -9.83
N SER A 64 -9.08 -1.96 -9.02
CA SER A 64 -9.44 -1.09 -7.88
C SER A 64 -8.47 -1.13 -6.69
N GLY A 65 -7.45 -2.00 -6.72
CA GLY A 65 -6.45 -2.10 -5.65
C GLY A 65 -6.72 -3.16 -4.57
N LYS A 66 -7.73 -4.02 -4.71
CA LYS A 66 -8.04 -5.11 -3.73
C LYS A 66 -6.84 -6.00 -3.41
N THR A 67 -6.23 -6.60 -4.43
CA THR A 67 -5.05 -7.45 -4.27
C THR A 67 -3.88 -6.69 -3.68
N THR A 68 -3.76 -5.40 -4.02
CA THR A 68 -2.73 -4.51 -3.47
C THR A 68 -2.92 -4.30 -1.98
N LEU A 69 -4.14 -3.98 -1.53
CA LEU A 69 -4.48 -3.87 -0.11
C LEU A 69 -4.20 -5.16 0.64
N LEU A 70 -4.61 -6.32 0.10
CA LEU A 70 -4.33 -7.63 0.71
C LEU A 70 -2.83 -7.94 0.79
N LYS A 71 -2.04 -7.53 -0.21
CA LYS A 71 -0.57 -7.68 -0.17
C LYS A 71 0.06 -6.80 0.91
N ILE A 72 -0.46 -5.59 1.13
CA ILE A 72 0.01 -4.66 2.16
C ILE A 72 -0.33 -5.18 3.55
N ILE A 73 -1.60 -5.52 3.79
CA ILE A 73 -2.10 -6.13 5.03
C ILE A 73 -1.34 -7.43 5.34
N GLY A 74 -1.09 -8.27 4.33
CA GLY A 74 -0.33 -9.52 4.47
C GLY A 74 1.20 -9.34 4.54
N GLY A 75 1.71 -8.10 4.59
CA GLY A 75 3.13 -7.79 4.71
C GLY A 75 3.98 -8.30 3.55
N ARG A 76 3.40 -8.40 2.36
CA ARG A 76 4.09 -8.77 1.11
C ARG A 76 4.50 -7.54 0.28
N LEU A 77 3.95 -6.38 0.61
CA LEU A 77 4.23 -5.10 -0.06
C LEU A 77 4.34 -4.01 1.01
N HIS A 78 5.49 -3.34 1.08
CA HIS A 78 5.82 -2.37 2.14
C HIS A 78 6.49 -1.10 1.59
N GLU A 79 7.12 -1.16 0.41
CA GLU A 79 7.65 0.02 -0.25
C GLU A 79 6.54 0.96 -0.73
N ASN A 80 6.74 2.28 -0.57
CA ASN A 80 5.78 3.32 -0.96
C ASN A 80 4.38 3.17 -0.32
N VAL A 81 4.33 2.56 0.87
CA VAL A 81 3.13 2.43 1.70
C VAL A 81 3.22 3.42 2.86
N THR A 82 2.12 4.10 3.15
CA THR A 82 1.96 4.93 4.35
C THR A 82 0.73 4.48 5.14
N GLY A 83 0.56 5.01 6.35
CA GLY A 83 -0.50 4.60 7.27
C GLY A 83 -0.02 3.56 8.28
N THR A 84 -0.95 3.02 9.06
CA THR A 84 -0.64 2.08 10.15
C THR A 84 -1.41 0.78 9.99
N ILE A 85 -0.77 -0.35 10.33
CA ILE A 85 -1.39 -1.67 10.36
C ILE A 85 -1.00 -2.32 11.69
N THR A 86 -1.99 -2.82 12.43
CA THR A 86 -1.78 -3.45 13.73
C THR A 86 -2.49 -4.80 13.82
N CYS A 87 -1.90 -5.74 14.56
CA CYS A 87 -2.52 -7.00 14.94
C CYS A 87 -2.52 -7.07 16.48
N ASN A 88 -3.71 -7.08 17.09
CA ASN A 88 -3.87 -7.00 18.54
C ASN A 88 -3.07 -5.83 19.13
N ASP A 89 -3.22 -4.65 18.53
CA ASP A 89 -2.55 -3.39 18.90
C ASP A 89 -1.01 -3.38 18.74
N ILE A 90 -0.44 -4.46 18.22
CA ILE A 90 0.98 -4.54 17.90
C ILE A 90 1.20 -4.11 16.44
N PRO A 91 2.10 -3.15 16.15
CA PRO A 91 2.44 -2.78 14.78
C PRO A 91 2.86 -3.98 13.94
N TYR A 92 2.20 -4.15 12.80
CA TYR A 92 2.45 -5.25 11.90
C TYR A 92 3.68 -4.95 11.02
N ASN A 93 4.82 -5.51 11.41
CA ASN A 93 6.07 -5.41 10.64
C ASN A 93 6.32 -6.72 9.86
N PRO A 94 6.55 -6.68 8.53
CA PRO A 94 6.92 -7.84 7.73
C PRO A 94 8.13 -8.64 8.26
N ALA A 95 9.05 -8.01 8.99
CA ALA A 95 10.18 -8.69 9.64
C ALA A 95 9.75 -9.62 10.80
N LEU A 96 8.57 -9.41 11.38
CA LEU A 96 8.03 -10.21 12.49
C LEU A 96 7.33 -11.51 12.03
N LYS A 97 7.20 -11.72 10.71
CA LYS A 97 6.50 -12.89 10.11
C LYS A 97 7.06 -14.24 10.55
N ARG A 98 8.35 -14.31 10.89
CA ARG A 98 9.01 -15.53 11.36
C ARG A 98 8.90 -15.75 12.88
N ARG A 99 8.64 -14.69 13.67
CA ARG A 99 8.79 -14.74 15.13
C ARG A 99 7.47 -14.89 15.88
N TYR A 100 6.34 -14.46 15.31
CA TYR A 100 5.04 -14.60 15.98
C TYR A 100 4.63 -16.08 16.19
N THR A 101 4.93 -16.97 15.25
CA THR A 101 4.73 -18.42 15.41
C THR A 101 5.55 -19.00 16.57
N LEU A 102 6.71 -18.41 16.89
CA LEU A 102 7.57 -18.85 17.99
C LEU A 102 7.18 -18.20 19.32
N LEU A 103 6.75 -16.94 19.33
CA LEU A 103 6.43 -16.20 20.55
C LEU A 103 5.11 -16.66 21.20
N ASN A 104 4.12 -17.09 20.42
CA ASN A 104 2.92 -17.72 20.99
C ASN A 104 3.17 -19.15 21.49
N ARG A 105 4.30 -19.77 21.12
CA ARG A 105 4.70 -21.09 21.61
C ARG A 105 5.35 -21.02 23.00
N LEU A 106 5.90 -19.87 23.38
CA LEU A 106 6.57 -19.65 24.67
C LEU A 106 5.63 -19.07 25.75
N LYS A 107 4.35 -18.85 25.43
CA LYS A 107 3.31 -18.42 26.39
C LYS A 107 2.36 -19.56 26.80
N GLN A 108 2.66 -20.80 26.41
CA GLN A 108 1.90 -21.99 26.78
C GLN A 108 2.64 -22.95 27.74
N ASP A 109 3.76 -22.49 28.33
CA ASP A 109 4.41 -23.17 29.45
C ASP A 109 4.14 -22.41 30.76
#